data_AF-Q0Z8W7-F1
#
_entry.id   AF-Q0Z8W7-F1
#
_cell.length_a   1.000
_cell.length_b   1.000
_cell.length_c   1.000
_cell.angle_alpha   90.00
_cell.angle_beta   90.00
_cell.angle_gamma   90.00
#
_symmetry.space_group_name_H-M   'P 1'
#
loop_
_entity.id
_entity.type
_entity.pdbx_description
1 polymer ?
#
loop_
_entity_poly.entity_id
_entity_poly.type
_entity_poly.pdbx_seq_one_letter_code
_entity_poly.pdbx_strand_id
1 'polypeptide(L)' 'GDNMLEASDKMNWFKGWKIERKEGNASGTTLLEALDAILPPSRPT' A
#
# COMPACT_ATOMS: atom_id res chain seq x y z
N GLY A 1 -13.14 3.59 8.55
CA GLY A 1 -13.57 2.49 7.66
C GLY A 1 -12.58 1.37 7.79
N ASP A 2 -13.01 0.14 7.61
CA ASP A 2 -12.13 -1.04 7.69
C ASP A 2 -10.98 -0.93 6.67
N ASN A 3 -9.74 -1.25 7.08
CA ASN A 3 -8.51 -1.12 6.28
C ASN A 3 -8.22 0.30 5.76
N MET A 4 -8.75 1.37 6.38
CA MET A 4 -8.45 2.75 5.95
C MET A 4 -7.15 3.27 6.57
N LEU A 5 -7.08 3.26 7.89
CA LEU A 5 -5.92 3.74 8.67
C LEU A 5 -5.26 2.62 9.47
N GLU A 6 -6.06 1.63 9.87
CA GLU A 6 -5.64 0.47 10.65
C GLU A 6 -6.22 -0.78 9.98
N ALA A 7 -5.56 -1.91 10.18
CA ALA A 7 -6.02 -3.20 9.67
C ALA A 7 -7.33 -3.60 10.37
N SER A 8 -8.25 -4.21 9.62
CA SER A 8 -9.52 -4.67 10.15
C SER A 8 -9.48 -6.16 10.48
N ASP A 9 -9.81 -6.50 11.71
CA ASP A 9 -10.00 -7.88 12.19
C ASP A 9 -11.25 -8.56 11.60
N LYS A 10 -12.06 -7.83 10.80
CA LYS A 10 -13.25 -8.38 10.13
C LYS A 10 -12.95 -8.94 8.74
N MET A 11 -11.75 -8.70 8.21
CA MET A 11 -11.36 -9.06 6.84
C MET A 11 -10.30 -10.16 6.78
N ASN A 12 -10.58 -11.29 7.42
CA ASN A 12 -9.66 -12.44 7.56
C ASN A 12 -9.22 -13.04 6.21
N TRP A 13 -9.99 -12.78 5.15
CA TRP A 13 -9.72 -13.26 3.79
C TRP A 13 -8.69 -12.39 3.06
N PHE A 14 -8.52 -11.13 3.47
CA PHE A 14 -7.62 -10.20 2.83
C PHE A 14 -6.24 -10.27 3.48
N LYS A 15 -5.22 -10.65 2.70
CA LYS A 15 -3.84 -10.82 3.17
C LYS A 15 -2.95 -9.60 2.90
N GLY A 16 -3.57 -8.48 2.55
CA GLY A 16 -2.86 -7.29 2.09
C GLY A 16 -2.68 -7.25 0.57
N TRP A 17 -2.12 -6.14 0.12
CA TRP A 17 -1.75 -5.88 -1.26
C TRP A 17 -0.22 -5.97 -1.42
N LYS A 18 0.23 -6.15 -2.67
CA LYS A 18 1.65 -6.15 -3.05
C LYS A 18 1.82 -5.36 -4.34
N ILE A 19 2.83 -4.51 -4.39
CA ILE A 19 3.23 -3.73 -5.56
C ILE A 19 4.60 -4.23 -6.02
N GLU A 20 4.71 -4.50 -7.32
CA GLU A 20 5.98 -4.81 -7.98
C GLU A 20 6.36 -3.67 -8.93
N ARG A 21 7.55 -3.12 -8.76
CA ARG A 21 8.08 -2.02 -9.59
C ARG A 21 9.59 -2.08 -9.64
N LYS A 22 10.17 -1.47 -10.68
CA LYS A 22 11.61 -1.49 -10.93
C LYS A 22 12.40 -0.83 -9.81
N GLU A 23 11.86 0.21 -9.19
CA GLU A 23 12.51 0.98 -8.12
C GLU A 23 12.33 0.37 -6.71
N GLY A 24 11.66 -0.78 -6.59
CA GLY A 24 11.54 -1.54 -5.33
C GLY A 24 10.09 -1.90 -4.96
N ASN A 25 9.88 -3.14 -4.52
CA ASN A 25 8.55 -3.66 -4.19
C ASN A 25 8.00 -3.08 -2.87
N ALA A 26 6.67 -3.07 -2.73
CA ALA A 26 5.99 -2.66 -1.51
C ALA A 26 4.83 -3.61 -1.18
N SER A 27 4.42 -3.67 0.08
CA SER A 27 3.25 -4.42 0.54
C SER A 27 2.62 -3.72 1.74
N GLY A 28 1.33 -3.91 1.94
CA GLY A 28 0.60 -3.32 3.06
C GLY A 28 -0.83 -3.85 3.14
N THR A 29 -1.61 -3.37 4.11
CA THR A 29 -2.99 -3.82 4.33
C THR A 29 -3.98 -2.66 4.30
N THR A 30 -3.54 -1.46 4.68
CA THR A 30 -4.37 -0.27 4.78
C THR A 30 -4.27 0.62 3.55
N LEU A 31 -5.27 1.49 3.38
CA LEU A 31 -5.28 2.50 2.33
C LEU A 31 -4.19 3.55 2.57
N LEU A 32 -3.93 3.93 3.82
CA LEU A 32 -2.85 4.86 4.15
C LEU A 32 -1.49 4.33 3.68
N GLU A 33 -1.18 3.06 3.98
CA GLU A 33 0.07 2.43 3.54
C GLU A 33 0.18 2.40 2.01
N ALA A 34 -0.93 2.23 1.30
CA ALA A 34 -0.94 2.24 -0.17
C ALA A 34 -0.63 3.63 -0.73
N LEU A 35 -1.10 4.70 -0.08
CA LEU A 35 -0.80 6.08 -0.45
C LEU A 35 0.65 6.44 -0.14
N ASP A 36 1.17 6.03 1.03
CA ASP A 36 2.58 6.24 1.40
C ASP A 36 3.54 5.47 0.48
N ALA A 37 3.08 4.36 -0.10
CA ALA A 37 3.87 3.60 -1.06
C ALA A 37 3.98 4.26 -2.45
N ILE A 38 3.25 5.34 -2.73
CA ILE A 38 3.36 6.08 -4.00
C ILE A 38 4.70 6.81 -4.05
N LEU A 39 5.55 6.45 -5.00
CA LEU A 39 6.81 7.17 -5.20
C LEU A 39 6.55 8.55 -5.81
N PRO A 40 7.28 9.58 -5.38
CA PRO A 40 7.21 10.87 -6.03
C PRO A 40 7.65 10.75 -7.49
N PRO A 41 7.06 11.54 -8.40
CA PRO A 41 7.45 11.53 -9.80
C PRO A 41 8.92 11.97 -9.93
N SER A 42 9.67 11.29 -10.81
CA SER A 42 11.03 11.72 -11.13
C SER A 42 10.98 13.04 -11.90
N ARG A 43 11.72 14.04 -11.43
CA ARG A 43 11.86 15.30 -12.18
C ARG A 43 12.70 15.04 -13.43
N PRO A 44 12.26 15.44 -14.63
CA PRO A 44 13.11 15.41 -15.82
C PRO A 44 14.32 16.34 -15.64
N THR A 45 15.51 15.83 -15.93
CA THR A 45 16.74 16.64 -16.09
C THR A 45 16.82 17.23 -17.47
#